data_AF-A0A0Q7MM71-F1
#
_entry.id   AF-A0A0Q7MM71-F1
#
_cell.length_a   1.000
_cell.length_b   1.000
_cell.length_c   1.000
_cell.angle_alpha   90.00
_cell.angle_beta   90.00
_cell.angle_gamma   90.00
#
_symmetry.space_group_name_H-M   'P 1'
#
loop_
_entity.id
_entity.type
_entity.pdbx_description
1 polymer ?
#
loop_
_entity_poly.entity_id
_entity_poly.type
_entity_poly.pdbx_seq_one_letter_code
_entity_poly.pdbx_strand_id
1 'polypeptide(L)'
;MRTSGRDLFSALVVAVLVVGAAGCGAEPAADATSTGSAVECPTTPRDPVSAEQAASCVYQGWIHGDEALAAAYGRAGILDDLPIAMADPELTLAGCSDDGGEKIDGHACIWEGTSSDGPVSVEMAMTGSDTDGFRVSATAVVHS
;
A
#
# COMPACT_ATOMS: atom_id res chain seq x y z
N MET A 1 -19.60 -44.21 30.41
CA MET A 1 -20.15 -43.43 29.28
C MET A 1 -19.30 -42.15 29.23
N ARG A 2 -18.29 -42.00 28.35
CA ARG A 2 -18.37 -41.49 26.95
C ARG A 2 -19.45 -40.39 26.85
N THR A 3 -19.18 -39.13 26.47
CA THR A 3 -18.41 -38.68 25.29
C THR A 3 -18.14 -37.17 25.36
N SER A 4 -17.05 -36.74 24.71
CA SER A 4 -16.75 -35.36 24.29
C SER A 4 -17.87 -34.71 23.48
N GLY A 5 -17.90 -33.36 23.49
CA GLY A 5 -18.54 -32.51 22.47
C GLY A 5 -18.18 -31.05 22.78
N ARG A 6 -17.12 -30.53 22.16
CA ARG A 6 -17.14 -29.73 20.91
C ARG A 6 -17.89 -28.42 21.07
N ASP A 7 -17.09 -27.36 20.99
CA ASP A 7 -17.29 -26.09 20.28
C ASP A 7 -18.71 -25.82 19.78
N LEU A 8 -19.19 -24.60 19.98
CA LEU A 8 -19.61 -23.73 18.88
C LEU A 8 -20.04 -22.37 19.43
N PHE A 9 -19.20 -21.38 19.09
CA PHE A 9 -19.57 -20.01 18.78
C PHE A 9 -21.08 -19.84 18.56
N SER A 10 -21.75 -19.18 19.49
CA SER A 10 -23.13 -18.75 19.29
C SER A 10 -23.15 -17.26 18.97
N ALA A 11 -23.45 -17.02 17.71
CA ALA A 11 -23.41 -15.76 17.00
C ALA A 11 -24.18 -14.63 17.69
N LEU A 12 -23.52 -13.47 17.77
CA LEU A 12 -24.14 -12.19 18.05
C LEU A 12 -24.91 -11.75 16.79
N VAL A 13 -26.22 -12.00 16.75
CA VAL A 13 -27.10 -11.46 15.71
C VAL A 13 -27.76 -10.20 16.26
N VAL A 14 -27.16 -9.04 15.99
CA VAL A 14 -27.84 -7.76 16.18
C VAL A 14 -28.51 -7.39 14.86
N ALA A 15 -29.77 -7.78 14.73
CA ALA A 15 -30.63 -7.35 13.62
C ALA A 15 -31.17 -5.96 13.92
N VAL A 16 -30.59 -4.92 13.29
CA VAL A 16 -31.19 -3.58 13.26
C VAL A 16 -31.99 -3.46 11.96
N LEU A 17 -33.29 -3.74 12.05
CA LEU A 17 -34.26 -3.40 11.02
C LEU A 17 -34.67 -1.94 11.19
N VAL A 18 -34.04 -1.03 10.43
CA VAL A 18 -34.57 0.32 10.23
C VAL A 18 -35.50 0.28 9.02
N VAL A 19 -36.80 0.18 9.29
CA VAL A 19 -37.85 0.48 8.31
C VAL A 19 -38.17 1.97 8.42
N GLY A 20 -37.67 2.75 7.47
CA GLY A 20 -38.05 4.14 7.24
C GLY A 20 -38.43 4.31 5.78
N ALA A 21 -39.73 4.43 5.52
CA ALA A 21 -40.30 4.59 4.19
C ALA A 21 -40.40 6.07 3.78
N ALA A 22 -40.27 6.29 2.47
CA ALA A 22 -40.77 7.40 1.67
C ALA A 22 -40.08 8.78 1.79
N GLY A 23 -39.37 9.17 0.72
CA GLY A 23 -39.12 10.58 0.40
C GLY A 23 -37.95 10.80 -0.55
N CYS A 24 -38.26 11.12 -1.81
CA CYS A 24 -37.44 11.80 -2.84
C CYS A 24 -36.04 11.24 -3.18
N GLY A 25 -35.78 11.13 -4.49
CA GLY A 25 -34.51 10.70 -5.04
C GLY A 25 -33.33 11.53 -4.54
N ALA A 26 -32.50 10.90 -3.72
CA ALA A 26 -31.11 11.21 -3.53
C ALA A 26 -30.43 9.85 -3.43
N GLU A 27 -29.75 9.47 -4.51
CA GLU A 27 -28.87 8.31 -4.51
C GLU A 27 -27.89 8.50 -3.34
N PRO A 28 -27.83 7.58 -2.36
CA PRO A 28 -26.78 7.66 -1.36
C PRO A 28 -25.47 7.52 -2.12
N ALA A 29 -24.64 8.57 -2.01
CA ALA A 29 -23.27 8.56 -2.47
C ALA A 29 -22.69 7.19 -2.10
N ALA A 30 -22.25 6.46 -3.13
CA ALA A 30 -21.46 5.28 -2.94
C ALA A 30 -20.36 5.66 -1.95
N ASP A 31 -20.51 5.15 -0.73
CA ASP A 31 -19.49 5.18 0.27
C ASP A 31 -18.30 4.53 -0.42
N ALA A 32 -17.34 5.35 -0.83
CA ALA A 32 -16.08 4.91 -1.38
C ALA A 32 -15.27 4.30 -0.23
N THR A 33 -15.81 3.22 0.34
CA THR A 33 -15.00 2.18 0.91
C THR A 33 -14.23 1.58 -0.27
N SER A 34 -13.16 2.28 -0.67
CA SER A 34 -12.01 1.67 -1.33
C SER A 34 -11.49 0.64 -0.34
N THR A 35 -12.14 -0.52 -0.32
CA THR A 35 -11.49 -1.77 0.04
C THR A 35 -10.39 -1.87 -1.00
N GLY A 36 -9.18 -1.41 -0.64
CA GLY A 36 -8.08 -1.22 -1.59
C GLY A 36 -7.95 -2.47 -2.43
N SER A 37 -8.33 -2.38 -3.71
CA SER A 37 -8.05 -3.43 -4.67
C SER A 37 -6.54 -3.67 -4.55
N ALA A 38 -6.15 -4.88 -4.17
CA ALA A 38 -4.75 -5.24 -4.09
C ALA A 38 -4.12 -4.84 -5.43
N VAL A 39 -3.17 -3.90 -5.38
CA VAL A 39 -2.51 -3.39 -6.57
C VAL A 39 -1.86 -4.58 -7.26
N GLU A 40 -2.32 -4.89 -8.48
CA GLU A 40 -1.71 -5.95 -9.28
C GLU A 40 -0.40 -5.44 -9.87
N CYS A 41 0.69 -6.15 -9.56
CA CYS A 41 2.04 -5.77 -9.95
C CYS A 41 2.65 -6.85 -10.87
N PRO A 42 2.25 -6.92 -12.16
CA PRO A 42 2.94 -7.78 -13.11
C PRO A 42 4.37 -7.30 -13.35
N THR A 43 5.33 -8.21 -13.51
CA THR A 43 6.73 -7.90 -13.88
C THR A 43 6.89 -7.27 -15.27
N THR A 44 5.80 -7.11 -16.03
CA THR A 44 5.77 -6.38 -17.30
C THR A 44 4.51 -5.51 -17.35
N PRO A 45 4.62 -4.24 -16.91
CA PRO A 45 3.52 -3.26 -17.01
C PRO A 45 3.16 -3.04 -18.48
N ARG A 46 1.86 -3.01 -18.80
CA ARG A 46 1.36 -2.82 -20.17
C ARG A 46 0.98 -1.38 -20.50
N ASP A 47 0.67 -0.61 -19.46
CA ASP A 47 0.18 0.76 -19.54
C ASP A 47 1.09 1.68 -18.71
N PRO A 48 1.04 3.01 -18.92
CA PRO A 48 1.64 3.97 -18.02
C PRO A 48 1.21 3.72 -16.58
N VAL A 49 2.18 3.72 -15.67
CA VAL A 49 1.98 3.39 -14.25
C VAL A 49 1.88 4.68 -13.45
N SER A 50 0.91 4.79 -12.54
CA SER A 50 0.83 5.94 -11.63
C SER A 50 1.96 5.92 -10.59
N ALA A 51 2.28 7.07 -9.98
CA ALA A 51 3.30 7.14 -8.94
C ALA A 51 2.98 6.18 -7.76
N GLU A 52 1.73 6.18 -7.29
CA GLU A 52 1.26 5.32 -6.21
C GLU A 52 1.37 3.82 -6.58
N GLN A 53 1.04 3.45 -7.81
CA GLN A 53 1.17 2.08 -8.27
C GLN A 53 2.65 1.66 -8.37
N ALA A 54 3.52 2.51 -8.92
CA ALA A 54 4.94 2.24 -9.01
C ALA A 54 5.56 2.05 -7.62
N ALA A 55 5.25 2.94 -6.67
CA ALA A 55 5.68 2.84 -5.29
C ALA A 55 5.17 1.55 -4.62
N SER A 56 3.88 1.22 -4.82
CA SER A 56 3.26 0.02 -4.23
C SER A 56 3.89 -1.27 -4.75
N CYS A 57 4.22 -1.33 -6.03
CA CYS A 57 4.83 -2.51 -6.63
C CYS A 57 6.32 -2.67 -6.26
N VAL A 58 7.06 -1.58 -6.10
CA VAL A 58 8.42 -1.63 -5.53
C VAL A 58 8.38 -2.06 -4.07
N TYR A 59 7.44 -1.54 -3.29
CA TYR A 59 7.23 -1.98 -1.90
C TYR A 59 6.89 -3.48 -1.82
N GLN A 60 6.00 -3.99 -2.67
CA GLN A 60 5.71 -5.43 -2.74
C GLN A 60 6.95 -6.27 -3.11
N GLY A 61 7.69 -5.84 -4.14
CA GLY A 61 8.95 -6.49 -4.51
C GLY A 61 9.95 -6.52 -3.35
N TRP A 62 10.02 -5.44 -2.58
CA TRP A 62 10.88 -5.36 -1.41
C TRP A 62 10.49 -6.35 -0.30
N ILE A 63 9.23 -6.33 0.17
CA ILE A 63 8.79 -7.17 1.28
C ILE A 63 8.79 -8.68 0.94
N HIS A 64 8.71 -9.02 -0.35
CA HIS A 64 8.79 -10.39 -0.83
C HIS A 64 10.18 -10.81 -1.32
N GLY A 65 11.16 -9.90 -1.34
CA GLY A 65 12.49 -10.15 -1.88
C GLY A 65 12.51 -10.46 -3.39
N ASP A 66 11.53 -9.95 -4.13
CA ASP A 66 11.42 -10.09 -5.58
C ASP A 66 12.06 -8.89 -6.28
N GLU A 67 13.37 -9.01 -6.54
CA GLU A 67 14.15 -7.98 -7.24
C GLU A 67 13.66 -7.74 -8.67
N ALA A 68 13.14 -8.77 -9.35
CA ALA A 68 12.65 -8.64 -10.72
C ALA A 68 11.36 -7.81 -10.75
N LEU A 69 10.48 -8.01 -9.77
CA LEU A 69 9.30 -7.18 -9.58
C LEU A 69 9.68 -5.75 -9.25
N ALA A 70 10.56 -5.53 -8.28
CA ALA A 70 11.01 -4.18 -7.92
C ALA A 70 11.66 -3.45 -9.10
N ALA A 71 12.48 -4.12 -9.90
CA ALA A 71 13.11 -3.54 -11.09
C ALA A 71 12.14 -3.26 -12.25
N ALA A 72 10.96 -3.87 -12.28
CA ALA A 72 9.94 -3.55 -13.29
C ALA A 72 9.29 -2.17 -13.05
N TYR A 73 9.23 -1.75 -11.78
CA TYR A 73 8.57 -0.53 -11.32
C TYR A 73 9.53 0.54 -10.77
N GLY A 74 10.79 0.19 -10.56
CA GLY A 74 11.87 1.10 -10.20
C GLY A 74 13.08 0.98 -11.11
N ARG A 75 14.19 1.61 -10.74
CA ARG A 75 15.49 1.38 -11.39
C ARG A 75 16.03 -0.02 -11.06
N ALA A 76 16.98 -0.50 -11.84
CA ALA A 76 17.78 -1.66 -11.45
C ALA A 76 18.50 -1.38 -10.11
N GLY A 77 18.50 -2.37 -9.21
CA GLY A 77 19.10 -2.23 -7.88
C GLY A 77 18.31 -1.34 -6.91
N ILE A 78 17.03 -1.06 -7.16
CA ILE A 78 16.24 -0.15 -6.29
C ILE A 78 16.08 -0.63 -4.84
N LEU A 79 16.34 -1.92 -4.59
CA LEU A 79 16.28 -2.52 -3.26
C LEU A 79 17.62 -2.45 -2.51
N ASP A 80 18.73 -2.10 -3.16
CA ASP A 80 20.06 -2.07 -2.53
C ASP A 80 20.16 -1.03 -1.39
N ASP A 81 19.36 0.04 -1.49
CA ASP A 81 19.28 1.12 -0.51
C ASP A 81 18.26 0.83 0.62
N LEU A 82 17.49 -0.26 0.50
CA LEU A 82 16.51 -0.67 1.49
C LEU A 82 17.09 -1.77 2.41
N PRO A 83 16.74 -1.78 3.71
CA PRO A 83 17.15 -2.87 4.58
C PRO A 83 16.54 -4.18 4.08
N ILE A 84 17.19 -5.31 4.34
CA ILE A 84 16.65 -6.63 4.02
C ILE A 84 15.22 -6.71 4.57
N ALA A 85 14.27 -7.11 3.71
CA ALA A 85 12.82 -7.13 3.94
C ALA A 85 12.47 -7.04 5.43
N MET A 86 11.97 -5.88 5.86
CA MET A 86 11.62 -5.66 7.26
C MET A 86 10.59 -6.71 7.66
N ALA A 87 10.98 -7.64 8.54
CA ALA A 87 10.10 -8.72 8.98
C ALA A 87 8.88 -8.20 9.78
N ASP A 88 8.93 -6.94 10.20
CA ASP A 88 7.87 -6.14 10.83
C ASP A 88 8.40 -4.69 10.93
N PRO A 89 7.64 -3.61 10.69
CA PRO A 89 6.20 -3.53 10.39
C PRO A 89 5.90 -3.48 8.89
N GLU A 90 4.68 -3.88 8.52
CA GLU A 90 4.11 -3.46 7.23
C GLU A 90 3.91 -1.94 7.23
N LEU A 91 4.48 -1.27 6.24
CA LEU A 91 4.30 0.16 6.03
C LEU A 91 3.01 0.43 5.27
N THR A 92 2.38 1.56 5.56
CA THR A 92 1.23 2.08 4.83
C THR A 92 1.67 3.24 3.95
N LEU A 93 1.17 3.31 2.71
CA LEU A 93 1.39 4.46 1.85
C LEU A 93 0.67 5.69 2.44
N ALA A 94 1.44 6.69 2.90
CA ALA A 94 0.91 7.95 3.40
C ALA A 94 0.46 8.87 2.26
N GLY A 95 1.15 8.81 1.13
CA GLY A 95 0.79 9.51 -0.10
C GLY A 95 1.99 9.81 -0.99
N CYS A 96 1.72 10.44 -2.14
CA CYS A 96 2.75 10.96 -3.05
C CYS A 96 2.63 12.48 -3.15
N SER A 97 3.75 13.18 -3.25
CA SER A 97 3.81 14.65 -3.24
C SER A 97 5.00 15.16 -4.05
N ASP A 98 4.85 16.33 -4.67
CA ASP A 98 5.87 16.95 -5.53
C ASP A 98 7.06 17.54 -4.75
N ASP A 99 6.88 17.80 -3.46
CA ASP A 99 7.87 18.41 -2.57
C ASP A 99 8.80 17.38 -1.89
N GLY A 100 8.59 16.08 -2.12
CA GLY A 100 9.45 15.04 -1.57
C GLY A 100 9.24 14.77 -0.09
N GLY A 101 10.24 14.12 0.52
CA GLY A 101 10.31 13.85 1.95
C GLY A 101 11.53 14.50 2.61
N GLU A 102 11.92 14.03 3.80
CA GLU A 102 13.06 14.55 4.55
C GLU A 102 14.41 14.28 3.86
N LYS A 103 14.55 13.15 3.16
CA LYS A 103 15.80 12.70 2.54
C LYS A 103 15.81 12.81 1.03
N ILE A 104 14.65 12.87 0.40
CA ILE A 104 14.47 12.92 -1.04
C ILE A 104 13.77 14.22 -1.43
N ASP A 105 14.42 15.02 -2.27
CA ASP A 105 13.79 16.17 -2.93
C ASP A 105 13.00 15.75 -4.19
N GLY A 106 11.91 16.46 -4.49
CA GLY A 106 11.10 16.27 -5.70
C GLY A 106 9.98 15.25 -5.57
N HIS A 107 9.31 14.88 -6.67
CA HIS A 107 8.14 14.00 -6.60
C HIS A 107 8.48 12.66 -5.93
N ALA A 108 7.88 12.37 -4.77
CA ALA A 108 8.15 11.18 -3.99
C ALA A 108 6.88 10.61 -3.36
N CYS A 109 6.88 9.30 -3.13
CA CYS A 109 5.85 8.60 -2.37
C CYS A 109 6.42 8.16 -1.01
N ILE A 110 5.69 8.42 0.06
CA ILE A 110 6.13 8.16 1.42
C ILE A 110 5.33 6.99 2.00
N TRP A 111 6.05 5.99 2.50
CA TRP A 111 5.52 4.87 3.26
C TRP A 111 5.84 5.07 4.73
N GLU A 112 4.87 4.86 5.62
CA GLU A 112 5.03 5.08 7.06
C GLU A 112 4.61 3.84 7.85
N GLY A 113 5.30 3.60 8.96
CA GLY A 113 4.97 2.52 9.89
C GLY A 113 5.67 2.71 11.23
N THR A 114 5.52 1.73 12.11
CA THR A 114 6.15 1.75 13.43
C THR A 114 6.89 0.46 13.67
N SER A 115 8.22 0.54 13.78
CA SER A 115 9.08 -0.59 14.09
C SER A 115 9.32 -0.74 15.58
N SER A 116 10.06 -1.77 15.98
CA SER A 116 10.48 -1.96 17.37
C SER A 116 11.35 -0.79 17.89
N ASP A 117 12.05 -0.09 16.99
CA ASP A 117 12.93 1.03 17.31
C ASP A 117 12.23 2.40 17.26
N GLY A 118 10.95 2.44 16.85
CA GLY A 118 10.16 3.67 16.73
C GLY A 118 9.55 3.87 15.34
N PRO A 119 8.98 5.06 15.07
CA PRO A 119 8.42 5.41 13.77
C PRO A 119 9.49 5.31 12.68
N VAL A 120 9.09 4.74 11.55
CA VAL A 120 9.94 4.59 10.38
C VAL A 120 9.16 5.03 9.15
N SER A 121 9.82 5.75 8.26
CA SER A 121 9.30 6.05 6.94
C SER A 121 10.29 5.66 5.84
N VAL A 122 9.74 5.30 4.69
CA VAL A 122 10.48 5.02 3.47
C VAL A 122 10.01 5.99 2.41
N GLU A 123 10.94 6.80 1.94
CA GLU A 123 10.72 7.75 0.86
C GLU A 123 11.14 7.10 -0.46
N MET A 124 10.28 7.17 -1.45
CA MET A 124 10.54 6.63 -2.78
C MET A 124 10.51 7.77 -3.80
N ALA A 125 11.65 8.14 -4.36
CA ALA A 125 11.75 9.17 -5.40
C ALA A 125 11.14 8.67 -6.70
N MET A 126 10.36 9.49 -7.37
CA MET A 126 9.69 9.17 -8.61
C MET A 126 10.31 9.91 -9.78
N THR A 127 10.39 9.23 -10.92
CA THR A 127 10.74 9.82 -12.22
C THR A 127 9.68 9.43 -13.24
N GLY A 128 9.41 10.31 -14.20
CA GLY A 128 8.40 10.08 -15.22
C GLY A 128 7.26 11.09 -15.13
N SER A 129 6.13 10.74 -15.74
CA SER A 129 4.94 11.58 -15.85
C SER A 129 3.69 10.69 -15.94
N ASP A 130 2.48 11.25 -15.80
CA ASP A 130 1.25 10.51 -16.03
C ASP A 130 1.10 9.98 -17.46
N THR A 131 1.79 10.58 -18.42
CA THR A 131 1.72 10.17 -19.84
C THR A 131 2.68 9.01 -20.14
N ASP A 132 3.90 9.09 -19.61
CA ASP A 132 4.96 8.11 -19.87
C ASP A 132 4.99 6.98 -18.82
N GLY A 133 4.32 7.20 -17.69
CA GLY A 133 4.35 6.35 -16.51
C GLY A 133 5.49 6.72 -15.57
N PHE A 134 5.25 6.55 -14.28
CA PHE A 134 6.24 6.76 -13.23
C PHE A 134 7.06 5.51 -12.95
N ARG A 135 8.30 5.73 -12.49
CA ARG A 135 9.22 4.71 -11.98
C ARG A 135 9.95 5.22 -10.74
N VAL A 136 10.17 4.33 -9.78
CA VAL A 136 10.94 4.64 -8.58
C VAL A 136 12.43 4.72 -8.91
N SER A 137 13.03 5.88 -8.70
CA SER A 137 14.42 6.16 -9.09
C SER A 137 15.43 6.06 -7.95
N ALA A 138 14.97 6.24 -6.72
CA ALA A 138 15.75 6.14 -5.49
C ALA A 138 14.83 5.84 -4.31
N THR A 139 15.41 5.29 -3.25
CA THR A 139 14.73 5.05 -1.98
C THR A 139 15.59 5.56 -0.83
N ALA A 140 14.95 5.96 0.27
CA ALA A 140 15.62 6.38 1.48
C ALA A 140 14.80 5.96 2.70
N VAL A 141 15.46 5.53 3.76
CA VAL A 141 14.83 5.19 5.04
C VAL A 141 15.07 6.30 6.05
N VAL A 142 14.02 6.71 6.74
CA VAL A 142 14.04 7.73 7.79
C VAL A 142 13.55 7.09 9.09
N HIS A 143 14.33 7.28 10.15
CA HIS A 143 13.99 6.86 11.51
C HIS A 143 13.82 8.11 12.37
N SER A 144 12.73 8.15 13.14
CA SER A 144 12.33 9.30 13.97
C SER A 144 12.54 9.04 15.46
#